data_AF-A0A5F8AMG3-F1
#
_entry.id   AF-A0A5F8AMG3-F1
#
_cell.length_a   1.000
_cell.length_b   1.000
_cell.length_c   1.000
_cell.angle_alpha   90.00
_cell.angle_beta   90.00
_cell.angle_gamma   90.00
#
_symmetry.space_group_name_H-M   'P 1'
#
loop_
_entity.id
_entity.type
_entity.pdbx_description
1 polymer ?
#
loop_
_entity_poly.entity_id
_entity_poly.type
_entity_poly.pdbx_seq_one_letter_code
_entity_poly.pdbx_strand_id
1 'polypeptide(L)'
;MSDTAVADTRRLNSKPQDLTDAYGPPSNFLEIDIFNPQTVGVGRARFTTYEVRMRTNLPIFKLKESCVRRRYSDFEWLKNELERDSKIVVPPLPGKALKRQLPFRGDEGIFEESFIEERRQGLEQFINKIAGHPLAQNERCLHMFLQEEAIDRNYVPGKQPSEKKITKNILLVQSSVICDLGYCALGPPEFQFMRQSVSFWFSQVTSGDI
;
A
#
# COMPACT_ATOMS: atom_id res chain seq x y z
N MET A 1 14.62 -28.46 43.95
CA MET A 1 14.60 -29.30 42.73
C MET A 1 13.49 -28.77 41.84
N SER A 2 13.83 -28.50 40.59
CA SER A 2 13.09 -27.71 39.61
C SER A 2 11.87 -28.45 39.03
N ASP A 3 10.68 -27.87 39.15
CA ASP A 3 9.50 -28.28 38.38
C ASP A 3 9.71 -27.94 36.91
N THR A 4 9.93 -28.98 36.11
CA THR A 4 10.11 -28.87 34.66
C THR A 4 8.72 -28.90 34.04
N ALA A 5 8.20 -27.74 33.61
CA ALA A 5 6.96 -27.65 32.86
C ALA A 5 7.13 -28.36 31.51
N VAL A 6 6.60 -29.58 31.39
CA VAL A 6 6.54 -30.31 30.12
C VAL A 6 5.55 -29.57 29.23
N ALA A 7 6.04 -29.01 28.11
CA ALA A 7 5.18 -28.39 27.10
C ALA A 7 4.19 -29.45 26.57
N ASP A 8 2.88 -29.19 26.69
CA ASP A 8 1.83 -30.08 26.22
C ASP A 8 1.89 -30.17 24.68
N THR A 9 2.32 -31.32 24.16
CA THR A 9 2.43 -31.60 22.71
C THR A 9 1.12 -32.07 22.08
N ARG A 10 0.00 -32.00 22.80
CA ARG A 10 -1.32 -32.34 22.26
C ARG A 10 -1.70 -31.40 21.12
N ARG A 11 -2.03 -31.98 19.96
CA ARG A 11 -2.62 -31.23 18.84
C ARG A 11 -3.92 -30.59 19.30
N LEU A 12 -4.01 -29.27 19.16
CA LEU A 12 -5.23 -28.52 19.40
C LEU A 12 -6.30 -29.00 18.40
N ASN A 13 -7.52 -29.19 18.91
CA ASN A 13 -8.65 -29.59 18.08
C ASN A 13 -9.01 -28.41 17.15
N SER A 14 -8.57 -28.45 15.90
CA SER A 14 -8.91 -27.43 14.91
C SER A 14 -10.33 -27.66 14.40
N LYS A 15 -11.06 -26.57 14.16
CA LYS A 15 -12.36 -26.65 13.49
C LYS A 15 -12.12 -27.13 12.05
N PRO A 16 -12.91 -28.09 11.53
CA PRO A 16 -12.84 -28.48 10.13
C PRO A 16 -13.01 -27.25 9.23
N GLN A 17 -12.18 -27.12 8.19
CA GLN A 17 -12.37 -26.09 7.18
C GLN A 17 -13.69 -26.32 6.45
N ASP A 18 -14.43 -25.25 6.20
CA ASP A 18 -15.68 -25.30 5.46
C ASP A 18 -15.41 -25.57 3.98
N LEU A 19 -16.24 -26.38 3.33
CA LEU A 19 -16.07 -26.75 1.91
C LEU A 19 -16.14 -25.50 1.01
N THR A 20 -16.91 -24.48 1.40
CA THR A 20 -16.98 -23.21 0.66
C THR A 20 -15.72 -22.36 0.78
N ASP A 21 -14.95 -22.50 1.86
CA ASP A 21 -13.67 -21.82 2.07
C ASP A 21 -12.54 -22.55 1.33
N ALA A 22 -12.58 -23.88 1.34
CA ALA A 22 -11.60 -24.72 0.65
C ALA A 22 -11.64 -24.59 -0.89
N TYR A 23 -12.83 -24.36 -1.46
CA TYR A 23 -13.03 -24.20 -2.91
C TYR A 23 -13.42 -22.78 -3.31
N GLY A 24 -13.47 -21.85 -2.36
CA GLY A 24 -13.77 -20.44 -2.62
C GLY A 24 -12.59 -19.74 -3.30
N PRO A 25 -12.83 -18.74 -4.16
CA PRO A 25 -11.76 -17.89 -4.65
C PRO A 25 -11.08 -17.19 -3.46
N PRO A 26 -9.74 -17.08 -3.46
CA PRO A 26 -9.01 -16.41 -2.38
C PRO A 26 -9.56 -14.99 -2.21
N SER A 27 -10.11 -14.73 -1.02
CA SER A 27 -11.09 -13.66 -0.80
C SER A 27 -10.49 -12.26 -0.64
N ASN A 28 -9.23 -12.02 -1.03
CA ASN A 28 -8.56 -10.72 -0.90
C ASN A 28 -7.76 -10.36 -2.17
N PHE A 29 -8.26 -9.42 -2.95
CA PHE A 29 -7.54 -8.82 -4.08
C PHE A 29 -7.49 -7.29 -3.96
N LEU A 30 -6.42 -6.72 -4.47
CA LEU A 30 -6.21 -5.29 -4.61
C LEU A 30 -5.44 -5.09 -5.91
N GLU A 31 -6.10 -4.50 -6.89
CA GLU A 31 -5.51 -4.13 -8.17
C GLU A 31 -5.59 -2.61 -8.34
N ILE A 32 -4.47 -2.00 -8.71
CA ILE A 32 -4.39 -0.57 -8.99
C ILE A 32 -3.74 -0.39 -10.35
N ASP A 33 -4.49 0.20 -11.27
CA ASP A 33 -4.03 0.51 -12.62
C ASP A 33 -3.83 2.02 -12.76
N ILE A 34 -2.78 2.41 -13.49
CA ILE A 34 -2.58 3.81 -13.88
C ILE A 34 -2.65 3.92 -15.40
N PHE A 35 -3.55 4.75 -15.93
CA PHE A 35 -3.76 4.89 -17.37
C PHE A 35 -4.20 6.32 -17.76
N ASN A 36 -4.51 6.51 -19.05
CA ASN A 36 -4.97 7.78 -19.63
C ASN A 36 -4.12 9.00 -19.24
N PRO A 37 -2.83 9.04 -19.62
CA PRO A 37 -2.02 10.24 -19.42
C PRO A 37 -2.63 11.43 -20.18
N GLN A 38 -2.85 12.54 -19.49
CA GLN A 38 -3.34 13.78 -20.09
C GLN A 38 -2.49 14.97 -19.66
N THR A 39 -2.02 15.74 -20.63
CA THR A 39 -1.35 17.01 -20.37
C THR A 39 -2.39 18.11 -20.17
N VAL A 40 -2.39 18.70 -18.98
CA VAL A 40 -3.28 19.79 -18.58
C VAL A 40 -2.45 21.07 -18.42
N GLY A 41 -3.05 22.22 -18.75
CA GLY A 41 -2.44 23.54 -18.62
C GLY A 41 -1.97 24.13 -19.94
N VAL A 42 -1.44 25.35 -19.89
CA VAL A 42 -1.03 26.13 -21.07
C VAL A 42 0.39 26.68 -20.87
N GLY A 43 1.20 26.66 -21.93
CA GLY A 43 2.55 27.23 -21.94
C GLY A 43 3.51 26.53 -20.96
N ARG A 44 4.06 27.30 -20.03
CA ARG A 44 5.02 26.81 -19.00
C ARG A 44 4.36 26.14 -17.79
N ALA A 45 3.03 26.29 -17.64
CA ALA A 45 2.27 25.68 -16.55
C ALA A 45 1.67 24.32 -16.91
N ARG A 46 2.16 23.68 -17.99
CA ARG A 46 1.70 22.37 -18.43
C ARG A 46 2.21 21.26 -17.50
N PHE A 47 1.36 20.32 -17.15
CA PHE A 47 1.71 19.13 -16.38
C PHE A 47 0.90 17.92 -16.84
N THR A 48 1.51 16.73 -16.73
CA THR A 48 0.83 15.46 -17.05
C THR A 48 0.13 14.91 -15.81
N THR A 49 -1.10 14.48 -16.02
CA THR A 49 -1.99 13.84 -15.04
C THR A 49 -2.31 12.44 -15.51
N TYR A 50 -2.58 11.55 -14.56
CA TYR A 50 -2.88 10.14 -14.80
C TYR A 50 -4.17 9.77 -14.08
N GLU A 51 -4.94 8.86 -14.65
CA GLU A 51 -6.06 8.22 -13.98
C GLU A 51 -5.55 7.03 -13.18
N VAL A 52 -5.87 7.02 -11.90
CA VAL A 52 -5.56 5.95 -10.96
C VAL A 52 -6.87 5.24 -10.66
N ARG A 53 -6.99 4.00 -11.11
CA ARG A 53 -8.15 3.14 -10.84
C ARG A 53 -7.76 2.09 -9.82
N MET A 54 -8.54 1.99 -8.76
CA MET A 54 -8.38 0.97 -7.73
C MET A 54 -9.60 0.05 -7.79
N ARG A 55 -9.37 -1.26 -7.71
CA ARG A 55 -10.42 -2.26 -7.41
C ARG A 55 -9.95 -3.18 -6.32
N THR A 56 -10.80 -3.39 -5.33
CA THR A 56 -10.46 -4.20 -4.17
C THR A 56 -11.71 -4.75 -3.48
N ASN A 57 -11.58 -5.93 -2.91
CA ASN A 57 -12.58 -6.48 -2.00
C ASN A 57 -12.22 -6.27 -0.52
N LEU A 58 -11.05 -5.68 -0.22
CA LEU A 58 -10.59 -5.47 1.15
C LEU A 58 -11.56 -4.57 1.93
N PRO A 59 -11.86 -4.89 3.20
CA PRO A 59 -12.81 -4.13 4.02
C PRO A 59 -12.22 -2.83 4.57
N ILE A 60 -10.90 -2.63 4.47
CA ILE A 60 -10.24 -1.40 4.95
C ILE A 60 -10.54 -0.20 4.07
N PHE A 61 -10.80 -0.43 2.79
CA PHE A 61 -11.14 0.59 1.82
C PHE A 61 -12.64 0.85 1.84
N LYS A 62 -13.05 2.12 1.97
CA LYS A 62 -14.46 2.52 1.95
C LYS A 62 -15.14 2.18 0.62
N LEU A 63 -14.43 2.37 -0.49
CA LEU A 63 -14.90 2.10 -1.84
C LEU A 63 -14.28 0.81 -2.36
N LYS A 64 -15.09 -0.05 -3.00
CA LYS A 64 -14.61 -1.26 -3.68
C LYS A 64 -13.97 -0.95 -5.02
N GLU A 65 -14.45 0.09 -5.69
CA GLU A 65 -13.86 0.64 -6.90
C GLU A 65 -13.76 2.16 -6.78
N SER A 66 -12.64 2.73 -7.22
CA SER A 66 -12.48 4.17 -7.34
C SER A 66 -11.66 4.51 -8.58
N CYS A 67 -11.88 5.70 -9.14
CA CYS A 67 -11.10 6.24 -10.24
C CYS A 67 -10.85 7.73 -9.97
N VAL A 68 -9.59 8.09 -9.72
CA VAL A 68 -9.18 9.46 -9.35
C VAL A 68 -8.08 9.95 -10.26
N ARG A 69 -8.03 11.25 -10.52
CA ARG A 69 -6.95 11.87 -11.30
C ARG A 69 -5.84 12.40 -10.40
N ARG A 70 -4.60 12.03 -10.71
CA ARG A 70 -3.40 12.40 -9.93
C ARG A 70 -2.27 12.85 -10.84
N ARG A 71 -1.49 13.83 -10.39
CA ARG A 71 -0.23 14.24 -11.03
C ARG A 71 0.96 13.67 -10.28
N TYR A 72 2.13 13.64 -10.92
CA TYR A 72 3.37 13.13 -10.32
C TYR A 72 3.68 13.73 -8.93
N SER A 73 3.45 15.03 -8.73
CA SER A 73 3.72 15.69 -7.45
C SER A 73 2.78 15.22 -6.32
N ASP A 74 1.63 14.65 -6.64
CA ASP A 74 0.75 14.05 -5.65
C ASP A 74 1.31 12.70 -5.16
N PHE A 75 1.98 11.94 -6.03
CA PHE A 75 2.71 10.73 -5.64
C PHE A 75 3.94 11.06 -4.79
N GLU A 76 4.64 12.17 -5.09
CA GLU A 76 5.72 12.67 -4.23
C GLU A 76 5.20 13.04 -2.84
N TRP A 77 4.04 13.71 -2.76
CA TRP A 77 3.40 14.02 -1.49
C TRP A 77 3.08 12.74 -0.70
N LEU A 78 2.45 11.74 -1.32
CA LEU A 78 2.14 10.47 -0.66
C LEU A 78 3.40 9.77 -0.13
N LYS A 79 4.47 9.73 -0.93
CA LYS A 79 5.76 9.17 -0.51
C LYS A 79 6.29 9.88 0.74
N ASN A 80 6.34 11.21 0.72
CA ASN A 80 6.88 11.99 1.83
C ASN A 80 6.05 11.81 3.12
N GLU A 81 4.74 11.71 2.98
CA GLU A 81 3.83 11.50 4.11
C GLU A 81 4.03 10.13 4.75
N LEU A 82 4.16 9.09 3.92
CA LEU A 82 4.45 7.74 4.38
C LEU A 82 5.85 7.63 5.00
N GLU A 83 6.87 8.29 4.45
CA GLU A 83 8.22 8.28 5.04
C GLU A 83 8.27 9.01 6.39
N ARG A 84 7.40 9.99 6.61
CA ARG A 84 7.35 10.74 7.87
C ARG A 84 6.63 9.97 8.97
N ASP A 85 5.46 9.40 8.65
CA ASP A 85 4.55 8.87 9.67
C ASP A 85 4.62 7.34 9.77
N SER A 86 4.98 6.65 8.69
CA SER A 86 5.11 5.19 8.63
C SER A 86 6.57 4.76 8.59
N LYS A 87 6.96 3.84 9.48
CA LYS A 87 8.31 3.22 9.47
C LYS A 87 8.47 2.18 8.34
N ILE A 88 7.85 2.42 7.19
CA ILE A 88 7.88 1.51 6.04
C ILE A 88 9.03 1.89 5.10
N VAL A 89 9.60 0.89 4.44
CA VAL A 89 10.54 1.12 3.34
C VAL A 89 9.75 1.54 2.11
N VAL A 90 9.71 2.83 1.83
CA VAL A 90 8.97 3.37 0.68
C VAL A 90 9.76 3.10 -0.62
N PRO A 91 9.16 2.44 -1.63
CA PRO A 91 9.81 2.22 -2.91
C PRO A 91 10.22 3.54 -3.59
N PRO A 92 11.30 3.56 -4.38
CA PRO A 92 11.69 4.75 -5.11
C PRO A 92 10.64 5.09 -6.18
N LEU A 93 10.30 6.37 -6.29
CA LEU A 93 9.49 6.90 -7.38
C LEU A 93 10.32 6.93 -8.67
N PRO A 94 9.69 6.80 -9.86
CA PRO A 94 10.37 7.06 -11.13
C PRO A 94 10.95 8.48 -11.10
N GLY A 95 12.19 8.63 -11.56
CA GLY A 95 12.96 9.85 -11.40
C GLY A 95 12.23 11.10 -11.91
N LYS A 96 12.38 12.22 -11.18
CA LYS A 96 11.76 13.52 -11.51
C LYS A 96 12.19 14.08 -12.88
N ALA A 97 13.21 13.48 -13.48
CA ALA A 97 13.75 13.78 -14.81
C ALA A 97 14.06 15.27 -15.01
N LEU A 98 14.69 15.90 -14.01
CA LEU A 98 15.09 17.33 -14.03
C LEU A 98 15.86 17.70 -15.31
N LYS A 99 16.67 16.79 -15.86
CA LYS A 99 17.41 16.98 -17.12
C LYS A 99 16.51 17.13 -18.36
N ARG A 100 15.30 16.55 -18.34
CA ARG A 100 14.30 16.63 -19.41
C ARG A 100 13.42 17.88 -19.31
N GLN A 101 13.56 18.67 -18.24
CA GLN A 101 12.87 19.97 -18.08
C GLN A 101 13.71 21.15 -18.59
N LEU A 102 14.95 20.92 -19.01
CA LEU A 102 15.83 21.98 -19.51
C LEU A 102 15.34 22.53 -20.86
N PRO A 103 15.38 23.86 -21.07
CA PRO A 103 15.04 24.46 -22.36
C PRO A 103 16.08 24.09 -23.44
N PHE A 104 15.68 24.22 -24.71
CA PHE A 104 16.53 23.99 -25.90
C PHE A 104 16.91 22.53 -26.20
N ARG A 105 16.02 21.58 -25.89
CA ARG A 105 16.14 20.18 -26.34
C ARG A 105 15.46 19.99 -27.70
N GLY A 106 15.94 19.01 -28.47
CA GLY A 106 15.30 18.58 -29.72
C GLY A 106 14.15 17.58 -29.52
N ASP A 107 13.86 17.22 -28.25
CA ASP A 107 12.76 16.36 -27.84
C ASP A 107 11.66 17.17 -27.11
N GLU A 108 10.45 16.62 -27.01
CA GLU A 108 9.36 17.19 -26.20
C GLU A 108 9.59 17.03 -24.67
N GLY A 109 10.81 16.64 -24.26
CA GLY A 109 11.26 16.58 -22.87
C GLY A 109 10.38 15.70 -21.97
N ILE A 110 9.62 16.34 -21.07
CA ILE A 110 8.70 15.66 -20.13
C ILE A 110 7.35 15.30 -20.75
N PHE A 111 7.09 15.74 -21.98
CA PHE A 111 5.86 15.46 -22.73
C PHE A 111 6.06 14.43 -23.85
N GLU A 112 7.25 13.83 -23.93
CA GLU A 112 7.53 12.71 -24.82
C GLU A 112 6.72 11.48 -24.41
N GLU A 113 6.03 10.84 -25.35
CA GLU A 113 5.15 9.68 -25.07
C GLU A 113 5.91 8.52 -24.41
N SER A 114 7.14 8.23 -24.87
CA SER A 114 7.99 7.18 -24.30
C SER A 114 8.27 7.42 -22.80
N PHE A 115 8.51 8.69 -22.45
CA PHE A 115 8.79 9.11 -21.08
C PHE A 115 7.53 9.08 -20.21
N ILE A 116 6.38 9.48 -20.76
CA ILE A 116 5.09 9.41 -20.08
C ILE A 116 4.76 7.96 -19.73
N GLU A 117 4.97 7.02 -20.66
CA GLU A 117 4.70 5.59 -20.46
C GLU A 117 5.68 4.95 -19.47
N GLU A 118 6.99 5.22 -19.58
CA GLU A 118 7.98 4.76 -18.60
C GLU A 118 7.63 5.24 -17.18
N ARG A 119 7.24 6.52 -17.06
CA ARG A 119 6.80 7.08 -15.78
C ARG A 119 5.51 6.43 -15.30
N ARG A 120 4.53 6.20 -16.17
CA ARG A 120 3.25 5.54 -15.83
C ARG A 120 3.49 4.17 -15.21
N GLN A 121 4.31 3.34 -15.85
CA GLN A 121 4.71 2.02 -15.34
C GLN A 121 5.40 2.10 -13.99
N GLY A 122 6.32 3.06 -13.82
CA GLY A 122 7.01 3.26 -12.53
C GLY A 122 6.07 3.70 -11.41
N LEU A 123 5.10 4.58 -11.71
CA LEU A 123 4.09 5.02 -10.75
C LEU A 123 3.13 3.89 -10.37
N GLU A 124 2.77 3.03 -11.34
CA GLU A 124 1.90 1.87 -11.13
C GLU A 124 2.58 0.84 -10.22
N GLN A 125 3.86 0.53 -10.47
CA GLN A 125 4.63 -0.34 -9.60
C GLN A 125 4.79 0.24 -8.18
N PHE A 126 5.00 1.56 -8.06
CA PHE A 126 5.11 2.23 -6.78
C PHE A 126 3.82 2.11 -5.96
N ILE A 127 2.66 2.45 -6.55
CA ILE A 127 1.41 2.48 -5.79
C ILE A 127 0.93 1.08 -5.43
N ASN A 128 1.13 0.08 -6.30
CA ASN A 128 0.80 -1.31 -5.99
C ASN A 128 1.62 -1.84 -4.80
N LYS A 129 2.92 -1.53 -4.74
CA LYS A 129 3.78 -1.92 -3.61
C LYS A 129 3.36 -1.24 -2.29
N ILE A 130 3.02 0.04 -2.35
CA ILE A 130 2.56 0.79 -1.16
C ILE A 130 1.20 0.29 -0.69
N ALA A 131 0.22 0.17 -1.59
CA ALA A 131 -1.13 -0.22 -1.23
C ALA A 131 -1.24 -1.68 -0.78
N GLY A 132 -0.31 -2.54 -1.21
CA GLY A 132 -0.18 -3.91 -0.71
C GLY A 132 0.42 -4.01 0.70
N HIS A 133 0.98 -2.93 1.27
CA HIS A 133 1.65 -2.97 2.56
C HIS A 133 0.66 -2.74 3.72
N PRO A 134 0.48 -3.71 4.65
CA PRO A 134 -0.37 -3.62 5.84
C PRO A 134 -0.33 -2.29 6.60
N LEU A 135 0.87 -1.80 6.90
CA LEU A 135 1.05 -0.55 7.65
C LEU A 135 0.60 0.67 6.83
N ALA A 136 0.85 0.70 5.51
CA ALA A 136 0.41 1.79 4.66
C ALA A 136 -1.12 1.80 4.48
N GLN A 137 -1.76 0.63 4.48
CA GLN A 137 -3.22 0.50 4.43
C GLN A 137 -3.91 1.16 5.64
N ASN A 138 -3.24 1.24 6.79
CA ASN A 138 -3.77 1.88 7.99
C ASN A 138 -3.68 3.43 7.94
N GLU A 139 -2.84 3.98 7.06
CA GLU A 139 -2.60 5.41 6.98
C GLU A 139 -3.68 6.14 6.20
N ARG A 140 -4.23 7.22 6.77
CA ARG A 140 -5.30 7.99 6.10
C ARG A 140 -4.85 8.65 4.81
N CYS A 141 -3.56 8.99 4.67
CA CYS A 141 -3.01 9.58 3.45
C CYS A 141 -3.20 8.68 2.22
N LEU A 142 -3.10 7.35 2.36
CA LEU A 142 -3.30 6.41 1.26
C LEU A 142 -4.75 6.40 0.77
N HIS A 143 -5.71 6.38 1.69
CA HIS A 143 -7.13 6.42 1.34
C HIS A 143 -7.52 7.74 0.69
N MET A 144 -7.04 8.87 1.22
CA MET A 144 -7.25 10.19 0.60
C MET A 144 -6.66 10.21 -0.82
N PHE A 145 -5.49 9.61 -1.01
CA PHE A 145 -4.87 9.51 -2.33
C PHE A 145 -5.70 8.68 -3.32
N LEU A 146 -6.22 7.52 -2.91
CA LEU A 146 -6.90 6.55 -3.80
C LEU A 146 -8.42 6.75 -3.96
N GLN A 147 -9.09 7.35 -2.98
CA GLN A 147 -10.57 7.38 -2.92
C GLN A 147 -11.18 8.77 -3.02
N GLU A 148 -10.48 9.82 -2.57
CA GLU A 148 -11.02 11.17 -2.60
C GLU A 148 -10.69 11.85 -3.94
N GLU A 149 -11.51 12.75 -4.46
CA GLU A 149 -11.21 13.41 -5.74
C GLU A 149 -10.03 14.37 -5.64
N ALA A 150 -9.90 15.06 -4.51
CA ALA A 150 -8.86 16.05 -4.25
C ALA A 150 -8.06 15.67 -2.99
N ILE A 151 -6.76 15.98 -3.00
CA ILE A 151 -5.89 15.81 -1.83
C ILE A 151 -5.93 17.08 -1.00
N ASP A 152 -6.41 16.98 0.23
CA ASP A 152 -6.33 18.07 1.19
C ASP A 152 -4.88 18.25 1.66
N ARG A 153 -4.28 19.41 1.35
CA ARG A 153 -2.90 19.74 1.75
C ARG A 153 -2.80 20.22 3.20
N ASN A 154 -3.93 20.57 3.82
CA ASN A 154 -4.02 20.94 5.23
C ASN A 154 -4.37 19.72 6.10
N TYR A 155 -4.24 18.53 5.54
CA TYR A 155 -4.43 17.26 6.20
C TYR A 155 -3.61 17.18 7.50
N VAL A 156 -4.30 16.83 8.58
CA VAL A 156 -3.66 16.47 9.85
C VAL A 156 -3.37 14.97 9.83
N PRO A 157 -2.10 14.57 10.04
CA PRO A 157 -1.71 13.17 10.14
C PRO A 157 -2.54 12.42 11.16
N GLY A 158 -3.07 11.27 10.76
CA GLY A 158 -3.82 10.40 11.64
C GLY A 158 -4.11 9.07 11.00
N LYS A 159 -4.27 8.04 11.82
CA LYS A 159 -4.80 6.75 11.37
C LYS A 159 -6.26 6.96 10.96
N GLN A 160 -6.74 6.20 9.97
CA GLN A 160 -8.16 6.21 9.66
C GLN A 160 -8.96 5.93 10.95
N PRO A 161 -10.03 6.70 11.24
CA PRO A 161 -11.00 6.30 12.26
C PRO A 161 -11.76 5.10 11.72
N SER A 162 -11.12 3.93 11.75
CA SER A 162 -11.77 2.68 11.47
C SER A 162 -12.69 2.39 12.65
N GLU A 163 -14.00 2.33 12.38
CA GLU A 163 -14.95 1.80 13.34
C GLU A 163 -14.42 0.48 13.89
N LYS A 164 -14.43 0.36 15.22
CA LYS A 164 -13.77 -0.66 16.07
C LYS A 164 -14.06 -2.14 15.72
N LYS A 165 -14.83 -2.41 14.66
CA LYS A 165 -15.12 -3.74 14.10
C LYS A 165 -14.13 -4.21 13.03
N ILE A 166 -13.51 -3.30 12.28
CA ILE A 166 -12.69 -3.66 11.10
C ILE A 166 -11.29 -4.16 11.54
N THR A 167 -10.72 -3.60 12.60
CA THR A 167 -9.38 -3.95 13.12
C THR A 167 -9.26 -5.41 13.59
N LYS A 168 -10.31 -6.00 14.18
CA LYS A 168 -10.29 -7.42 14.58
C LYS A 168 -10.23 -8.37 13.37
N ASN A 169 -10.95 -8.04 12.29
CA ASN A 169 -10.96 -8.85 11.08
C ASN A 169 -9.69 -8.64 10.24
N ILE A 170 -9.13 -7.43 10.19
CA ILE A 170 -7.84 -7.16 9.52
C ILE A 170 -6.69 -7.89 10.23
N LEU A 171 -6.65 -7.90 11.57
CA LEU A 171 -5.63 -8.65 12.32
C LEU A 171 -5.72 -10.16 12.04
N LEU A 172 -6.94 -10.72 11.97
CA LEU A 172 -7.15 -12.13 11.62
C LEU A 172 -6.74 -12.44 10.17
N VAL A 173 -7.07 -11.56 9.22
CA VAL A 173 -6.65 -11.70 7.81
C VAL A 173 -5.13 -11.56 7.67
N GLN A 174 -4.49 -10.63 8.39
CA GLN A 174 -3.04 -10.49 8.36
C GLN A 174 -2.32 -11.67 8.99
N SER A 175 -2.86 -12.27 10.06
CA SER A 175 -2.35 -13.55 10.58
C SER A 175 -2.45 -14.66 9.55
N SER A 176 -3.55 -14.76 8.79
CA SER A 176 -3.69 -15.80 7.76
C SER A 176 -2.75 -15.58 6.57
N VAL A 177 -2.65 -14.35 6.04
CA VAL A 177 -1.76 -14.05 4.88
C VAL A 177 -0.27 -14.22 5.24
N ILE A 178 0.12 -13.93 6.48
CA ILE A 178 1.49 -14.17 6.97
C ILE A 178 1.77 -15.67 7.17
N CYS A 179 0.74 -16.47 7.50
CA CYS A 179 0.84 -17.92 7.64
C CYS A 179 0.82 -18.65 6.28
N ASP A 180 0.04 -18.18 5.31
CA ASP A 180 -0.16 -18.82 4.01
C ASP A 180 0.99 -18.54 3.01
N LEU A 181 1.75 -17.46 3.21
CA LEU A 181 2.93 -17.13 2.39
C LEU A 181 4.18 -17.97 2.66
N GLY A 182 4.10 -19.08 3.41
CA GLY A 182 5.13 -20.12 3.39
C GLY A 182 6.57 -19.63 3.60
N TYR A 183 6.81 -18.61 4.42
CA TYR A 183 8.16 -18.18 4.82
C TYR A 183 8.73 -19.16 5.87
N CYS A 184 8.88 -20.41 5.47
CA CYS A 184 9.62 -21.46 6.14
C CYS A 184 10.66 -22.05 5.18
N ALA A 185 11.39 -21.21 4.42
CA ALA A 185 12.75 -21.51 3.97
C ALA A 185 13.32 -20.34 3.12
N LEU A 186 14.41 -19.75 3.61
CA LEU A 186 15.47 -19.08 2.84
C LEU A 186 15.07 -17.84 2.00
N GLY A 187 15.34 -16.64 2.55
CA GLY A 187 15.39 -15.36 1.84
C GLY A 187 16.28 -14.34 2.58
N PRO A 188 16.86 -13.33 1.88
CA PRO A 188 17.93 -12.45 2.36
C PRO A 188 17.56 -11.62 3.61
N PRO A 189 18.55 -11.11 4.38
CA PRO A 189 18.36 -10.49 5.70
C PRO A 189 17.45 -9.25 5.74
N GLU A 190 17.05 -8.71 4.58
CA GLU A 190 16.17 -7.55 4.47
C GLU A 190 14.71 -7.84 4.91
N PHE A 191 14.26 -9.09 4.87
CA PHE A 191 12.89 -9.47 5.24
C PHE A 191 12.68 -9.74 6.75
N GLN A 192 13.75 -9.84 7.54
CA GLN A 192 13.63 -10.04 8.99
C GLN A 192 13.04 -8.81 9.71
N PHE A 193 13.27 -7.61 9.15
CA PHE A 193 12.78 -6.36 9.70
C PHE A 193 11.24 -6.25 9.59
N MET A 194 10.66 -6.75 8.49
CA MET A 194 9.20 -6.79 8.34
C MET A 194 8.55 -7.76 9.33
N ARG A 195 9.14 -8.94 9.57
CA ARG A 195 8.64 -9.89 10.59
C ARG A 195 8.64 -9.30 12.00
N GLN A 196 9.73 -8.65 12.39
CA GLN A 196 9.83 -8.02 13.71
C GLN A 196 8.89 -6.82 13.83
N SER A 197 8.77 -5.99 12.79
CA SER A 197 7.87 -4.83 12.80
C SER A 197 6.40 -5.23 12.87
N VAL A 198 6.00 -6.28 12.15
CA VAL A 198 4.62 -6.78 12.18
C VAL A 198 4.30 -7.47 13.51
N SER A 199 5.22 -8.27 14.05
CA SER A 199 5.05 -8.91 15.37
C SER A 199 5.02 -7.88 16.51
N PHE A 200 5.85 -6.84 16.42
CA PHE A 200 5.89 -5.74 17.38
C PHE A 200 4.61 -4.88 17.30
N TRP A 201 4.12 -4.61 16.09
CA TRP A 201 2.85 -3.91 15.89
C TRP A 201 1.67 -4.72 16.43
N PHE A 202 1.65 -6.05 16.21
CA PHE A 202 0.64 -6.94 16.77
C PHE A 202 0.63 -6.89 18.31
N SER A 203 1.81 -6.93 18.93
CA SER A 203 1.97 -6.84 20.39
C SER A 203 1.47 -5.51 20.98
N GLN A 204 1.77 -4.37 20.33
CA GLN A 204 1.28 -3.07 20.77
C GLN A 204 -0.25 -2.93 20.64
N VAL A 205 -0.84 -3.47 19.57
CA VAL A 205 -2.29 -3.42 19.35
C VAL A 205 -3.07 -4.34 20.31
N THR A 206 -2.50 -5.48 20.71
CA THR A 206 -3.13 -6.38 21.69
C THR A 206 -3.02 -5.89 23.13
N SER A 207 -2.04 -5.04 23.44
CA SER A 207 -1.77 -4.57 24.81
C SER A 207 -2.65 -3.40 25.24
N GLY A 208 -3.48 -2.85 24.34
CA GLY A 208 -4.42 -1.78 24.67
C GLY A 208 -3.79 -0.41 24.93
N ASP A 209 -2.50 -0.24 24.62
CA ASP A 209 -1.76 1.04 24.76
C ASP A 209 -1.91 1.94 23.52
N ILE A 210 -3.14 2.10 23.01
CA ILE A 210 -3.54 3.14 22.03
C ILE A 210 -4.91 3.71 22.40
#